data_AF-A0A6A5TJP9-F1
#
_entry.id   AF-A0A6A5TJP9-F1
#
_cell.length_a   1.000
_cell.length_b   1.000
_cell.length_c   1.000
_cell.angle_alpha   90.00
_cell.angle_beta   90.00
_cell.angle_gamma   90.00
#
_symmetry.space_group_name_H-M   'P 1'
#
loop_
_entity.id
_entity.type
_entity.pdbx_description
1 polymer ?
#
loop_
_entity_poly.entity_id
_entity_poly.type
_entity_poly.pdbx_seq_one_letter_code
_entity_poly.pdbx_strand_id
1 'polypeptide(L)'
;MACASAWLADVHAAGGDLEPPPNPEIPAEYMQKPRRRPAPEAYLASPAPSTCTSFARPKRRRAALSEIDPPNQKRQRALNAPPHVMSRSPTRKSSRLTGTGKARITTKEAPAVENVISAVEHILLATQHVVDPNATPQPTRQKRAAPPALPIPDLHTRPALVLAPSVSEEHADEDAEDAEVESTYESITSKRSRSPTRRMVDLQIAKKPVVPKTATSSTDVPQDVRTLYRTIQALARRSKGVIPLGIENEVEQDANGDLDDLEDYVAKTPNGKTHEQLKDEFKAMRDIRNETSVCKTKHLHEPSWNELVHSQMLKQAVHGCPGFSYYNITTARVIKELVPGNEYGELLKGKMIDFAVTLGPPLIPTAHVIHRLAASPRKLQRTTNPSDYSPLCYEPVVLSIETKSPDGGSENGEVQLSIWAMAYFNRLRQLIQDPVAMTLPLLLITDARWKLYFASDLAHEIHLIDAVDIGTTADIIGCYTILEALRVMFKWVEKTFAPWFAEGVKPE
;
A
#
# COMPACT_ATOMS: atom_id res chain seq x y z
N MET A 1 21.59 13.21 39.25
CA MET A 1 22.73 12.95 38.34
C MET A 1 23.92 12.48 39.18
N ALA A 2 23.99 11.19 39.54
CA ALA A 2 25.02 10.69 40.46
C ALA A 2 25.64 9.32 40.08
N CYS A 3 25.11 8.64 39.06
CA CYS A 3 25.55 7.30 38.67
C CYS A 3 26.62 7.32 37.55
N ALA A 4 26.50 8.24 36.58
CA ALA A 4 27.43 8.34 35.43
C ALA A 4 28.88 8.71 35.84
N SER A 5 29.05 9.46 36.92
CA SER A 5 30.37 9.90 37.42
C SER A 5 31.14 8.79 38.15
N ALA A 6 30.47 7.76 38.66
CA ALA A 6 31.14 6.59 39.24
C ALA A 6 31.76 5.71 38.13
N TRP A 7 30.97 5.39 37.11
CA TRP A 7 31.39 4.55 35.98
C TRP A 7 32.63 5.10 35.25
N LEU A 8 32.71 6.43 35.08
CA LEU A 8 33.89 7.08 34.49
C LEU A 8 35.16 6.96 35.37
N ALA A 9 35.03 6.88 36.70
CA ALA A 9 36.17 6.67 37.59
C ALA A 9 36.69 5.23 37.48
N ASP A 10 35.79 4.24 37.44
CA ASP A 10 36.16 2.82 37.32
C ASP A 10 36.88 2.53 35.98
N VAL A 11 36.41 3.14 34.88
CA VAL A 11 37.06 3.03 33.56
C VAL A 11 38.47 3.65 33.56
N HIS A 12 38.69 4.75 34.28
CA HIS A 12 40.04 5.33 34.42
C HIS A 12 40.95 4.52 35.35
N ALA A 13 40.40 3.80 36.35
CA ALA A 13 41.18 2.95 37.25
C ALA A 13 41.66 1.64 36.59
N ALA A 14 40.99 1.17 35.52
CA ALA A 14 41.31 -0.07 34.82
C ALA A 14 42.47 0.03 33.80
N GLY A 15 42.99 1.24 33.55
CA GLY A 15 44.03 1.51 32.53
C GLY A 15 45.45 1.14 32.94
N GLY A 16 45.73 -0.14 33.17
CA GLY A 16 47.10 -0.66 33.32
C GLY A 16 47.77 -0.94 31.96
N ASP A 17 49.11 -0.90 31.93
CA ASP A 17 49.89 -1.05 30.69
C ASP A 17 49.62 -2.37 29.95
N LEU A 18 49.28 -2.26 28.66
CA LEU A 18 49.22 -3.37 27.70
C LEU A 18 50.02 -2.96 26.46
N GLU A 19 50.90 -3.85 25.98
CA GLU A 19 51.68 -3.58 24.77
C GLU A 19 50.80 -3.38 23.54
N PRO A 20 51.19 -2.49 22.61
CA PRO A 20 50.50 -2.36 21.33
C PRO A 20 50.65 -3.65 20.51
N PRO A 21 49.58 -4.16 19.87
CA PRO A 21 49.66 -5.39 19.09
C PRO A 21 50.59 -5.22 17.87
N PRO A 22 51.27 -6.29 17.43
CA PRO A 22 52.18 -6.23 16.28
C PRO A 22 51.43 -5.87 14.99
N ASN A 23 52.11 -5.07 14.16
CA ASN A 23 51.56 -4.54 12.92
C ASN A 23 51.30 -5.67 11.90
N PRO A 24 50.10 -5.80 11.29
CA PRO A 24 49.79 -6.94 10.44
C PRO A 24 50.51 -6.89 9.09
N GLU A 25 51.45 -7.81 8.86
CA GLU A 25 52.07 -8.00 7.55
C GLU A 25 51.07 -8.62 6.57
N ILE A 26 50.88 -7.97 5.42
CA ILE A 26 50.01 -8.46 4.34
C ILE A 26 50.83 -9.42 3.46
N PRO A 27 50.41 -10.69 3.26
CA PRO A 27 51.12 -11.62 2.39
C PRO A 27 51.26 -11.08 0.97
N ALA A 28 52.48 -11.18 0.41
CA ALA A 28 52.83 -10.57 -0.88
C ALA A 28 51.99 -11.09 -2.07
N GLU A 29 51.36 -12.26 -1.90
CA GLU A 29 50.36 -12.85 -2.79
C GLU A 29 49.23 -11.87 -3.14
N TYR A 30 48.74 -11.10 -2.16
CA TYR A 30 47.64 -10.15 -2.34
C TYR A 30 48.02 -8.88 -3.11
N MET A 31 49.32 -8.63 -3.32
CA MET A 31 49.80 -7.43 -4.05
C MET A 31 49.83 -7.63 -5.58
N GLN A 32 49.62 -8.85 -6.09
CA GLN A 32 49.72 -9.15 -7.52
C GLN A 32 48.36 -9.27 -8.22
N LYS A 33 47.78 -8.12 -8.61
CA LYS A 33 46.73 -8.07 -9.64
C LYS A 33 47.30 -7.56 -10.97
N PRO A 34 47.05 -8.23 -12.12
CA PRO A 34 47.49 -7.75 -13.42
C PRO A 34 46.88 -6.37 -13.74
N ARG A 35 47.72 -5.41 -14.15
CA ARG A 35 47.23 -4.13 -14.71
C ARG A 35 46.49 -4.42 -16.02
N ARG A 36 45.24 -3.94 -16.14
CA ARG A 36 44.54 -3.90 -17.44
C ARG A 36 45.37 -3.08 -18.42
N ARG A 37 45.60 -3.60 -19.63
CA ARG A 37 46.18 -2.83 -20.73
C ARG A 37 45.13 -1.81 -21.24
N PRO A 38 45.53 -0.60 -21.66
CA PRO A 38 44.69 0.25 -22.48
C PRO A 38 44.38 -0.41 -23.83
N ALA A 39 43.23 -0.09 -24.42
CA ALA A 39 42.96 -0.33 -25.84
C ALA A 39 43.66 0.77 -26.68
N PRO A 40 44.02 0.51 -27.95
CA PRO A 40 44.68 1.49 -28.81
C PRO A 40 43.73 2.61 -29.24
N GLU A 41 44.28 3.82 -29.40
CA GLU A 41 43.56 4.99 -29.92
C GLU A 41 43.37 4.89 -31.44
N ALA A 42 42.19 5.27 -31.93
CA ALA A 42 41.91 5.48 -33.34
C ALA A 42 42.02 6.98 -33.69
N TYR A 43 42.60 7.29 -34.85
CA TYR A 43 42.89 8.66 -35.28
C TYR A 43 41.62 9.48 -35.54
N LEU A 44 41.57 10.70 -35.01
CA LEU A 44 40.85 11.83 -35.61
C LEU A 44 41.75 13.08 -35.57
N ALA A 45 41.66 13.91 -36.61
CA ALA A 45 42.62 14.97 -36.89
C ALA A 45 42.18 16.36 -36.36
N SER A 46 43.17 17.21 -36.07
CA SER A 46 42.96 18.60 -35.62
C SER A 46 42.77 19.59 -36.77
N PRO A 47 41.82 20.55 -36.65
CA PRO A 47 41.94 21.88 -37.26
C PRO A 47 42.90 22.77 -36.47
N ALA A 48 43.35 23.88 -37.08
CA ALA A 48 44.49 24.68 -36.62
C ALA A 48 44.06 26.12 -36.16
N PRO A 49 44.95 27.11 -35.91
CA PRO A 49 44.78 28.01 -34.75
C PRO A 49 44.64 29.51 -35.07
N SER A 50 44.37 30.35 -34.06
CA SER A 50 44.77 31.77 -34.10
C SER A 50 44.83 32.52 -32.75
N THR A 51 45.99 33.15 -32.51
CA THR A 51 46.23 34.41 -31.75
C THR A 51 46.01 34.49 -30.23
N CYS A 52 46.81 35.37 -29.60
CA CYS A 52 46.91 35.62 -28.16
C CYS A 52 46.83 37.13 -27.86
N THR A 53 46.12 37.54 -26.81
CA THR A 53 46.29 38.75 -25.97
C THR A 53 45.20 38.73 -24.86
N SER A 54 45.30 39.38 -23.69
CA SER A 54 46.46 39.76 -22.85
C SER A 54 46.02 40.12 -21.40
N PHE A 55 46.96 40.15 -20.44
CA PHE A 55 46.92 40.79 -19.10
C PHE A 55 45.81 40.51 -18.03
N ALA A 56 46.17 39.64 -17.06
CA ALA A 56 46.28 39.91 -15.60
C ALA A 56 45.08 40.28 -14.67
N ARG A 57 44.75 39.34 -13.74
CA ARG A 57 44.72 39.43 -12.23
C ARG A 57 43.95 40.58 -11.49
N PRO A 58 43.35 40.38 -10.27
CA PRO A 58 43.98 39.66 -9.14
C PRO A 58 43.11 38.93 -8.04
N LYS A 59 43.79 38.01 -7.33
CA LYS A 59 43.76 37.65 -5.87
C LYS A 59 42.45 37.62 -5.01
N ARG A 60 42.17 36.42 -4.47
CA ARG A 60 41.91 36.05 -3.04
C ARG A 60 41.24 37.05 -2.08
N ARG A 61 40.26 36.54 -1.30
CA ARG A 61 40.39 36.40 0.17
C ARG A 61 39.54 35.27 0.77
N ARG A 62 39.79 34.96 2.05
CA ARG A 62 39.18 33.90 2.88
C ARG A 62 38.39 34.59 4.01
N ALA A 63 37.33 33.97 4.52
CA ALA A 63 36.63 34.37 5.76
C ALA A 63 36.52 33.15 6.70
N ALA A 64 36.19 33.37 7.98
CA ALA A 64 36.29 32.37 9.05
C ALA A 64 35.12 32.46 10.06
N LEU A 65 35.07 31.50 10.98
CA LEU A 65 34.11 31.40 12.09
C LEU A 65 34.49 32.30 13.27
N SER A 66 33.49 32.76 14.04
CA SER A 66 33.61 33.38 15.37
C SER A 66 32.24 33.37 16.10
N GLU A 67 32.23 33.51 17.42
CA GLU A 67 31.10 33.17 18.33
C GLU A 67 30.52 34.39 19.13
N ILE A 68 29.55 34.12 20.04
CA ILE A 68 29.17 34.88 21.27
C ILE A 68 28.01 35.94 21.24
N ASP A 69 26.84 35.48 21.73
CA ASP A 69 25.86 36.07 22.71
C ASP A 69 24.87 37.27 22.49
N PRO A 70 23.79 37.41 23.33
CA PRO A 70 22.50 38.06 22.97
C PRO A 70 21.98 39.17 23.96
N PRO A 71 20.75 39.73 23.75
CA PRO A 71 20.03 40.48 24.81
C PRO A 71 18.49 40.26 24.99
N ASN A 72 18.12 39.86 26.22
CA ASN A 72 16.95 40.20 27.09
C ASN A 72 15.55 40.72 26.62
N GLN A 73 14.51 40.00 27.12
CA GLN A 73 13.32 40.43 27.91
C GLN A 73 12.59 41.79 27.72
N LYS A 74 11.23 41.76 27.63
CA LYS A 74 10.25 42.22 28.68
C LYS A 74 8.80 42.48 28.17
N ARG A 75 7.79 41.73 28.66
CA ARG A 75 6.74 42.17 29.62
C ARG A 75 5.59 41.14 29.79
N GLN A 76 4.92 41.21 30.93
CA GLN A 76 3.75 40.39 31.31
C GLN A 76 2.47 41.26 31.38
N ARG A 77 1.29 40.65 31.23
CA ARG A 77 0.20 40.73 32.23
C ARG A 77 -0.91 39.69 31.95
N ALA A 78 -1.51 39.20 33.03
CA ALA A 78 -2.73 38.39 33.06
C ALA A 78 -3.72 39.03 34.04
N LEU A 79 -4.98 38.56 34.09
CA LEU A 79 -5.93 38.78 35.19
C LEU A 79 -7.07 37.74 35.14
N ASN A 80 -7.78 37.53 36.26
CA ASN A 80 -8.61 36.35 36.54
C ASN A 80 -10.13 36.65 36.65
N ALA A 81 -10.94 35.58 36.70
CA ALA A 81 -12.41 35.53 36.95
C ALA A 81 -12.74 35.56 38.48
N PRO A 82 -13.94 35.18 39.03
CA PRO A 82 -15.26 34.77 38.48
C PRO A 82 -16.39 35.67 39.10
N PRO A 83 -17.57 35.28 39.70
CA PRO A 83 -18.39 34.04 39.69
C PRO A 83 -19.97 34.16 39.71
N HIS A 84 -20.64 32.99 39.64
CA HIS A 84 -21.83 32.53 40.42
C HIS A 84 -23.34 32.91 40.16
N VAL A 85 -24.18 31.85 40.28
CA VAL A 85 -25.54 31.73 40.91
C VAL A 85 -26.86 31.72 40.06
N MET A 86 -27.37 30.48 39.86
CA MET A 86 -28.75 29.95 40.07
C MET A 86 -30.04 30.43 39.31
N SER A 87 -30.57 29.50 38.50
CA SER A 87 -31.84 28.73 38.74
C SER A 87 -33.19 29.02 38.01
N ARG A 88 -33.90 27.89 37.79
CA ARG A 88 -35.38 27.64 37.65
C ARG A 88 -36.15 28.01 36.35
N SER A 89 -36.82 26.97 35.85
CA SER A 89 -38.02 26.89 34.97
C SER A 89 -39.29 27.45 35.66
N PRO A 90 -40.52 27.56 35.05
CA PRO A 90 -41.17 26.57 34.14
C PRO A 90 -42.19 27.15 33.10
N THR A 91 -43.17 26.33 32.65
CA THR A 91 -44.53 26.67 32.13
C THR A 91 -44.70 27.14 30.65
N ARG A 92 -45.81 26.87 29.92
CA ARG A 92 -46.98 25.95 30.09
C ARG A 92 -47.96 25.89 28.88
N LYS A 93 -48.15 24.69 28.30
CA LYS A 93 -49.38 24.09 27.66
C LYS A 93 -50.16 24.82 26.52
N SER A 94 -50.93 24.00 25.78
CA SER A 94 -52.11 24.33 24.93
C SER A 94 -51.84 25.02 23.57
N SER A 95 -52.71 24.93 22.54
CA SER A 95 -53.83 24.01 22.14
C SER A 95 -54.39 24.45 20.75
N ARG A 96 -55.37 23.86 20.04
CA ARG A 96 -56.32 22.72 20.20
C ARG A 96 -56.99 22.42 18.82
N LEU A 97 -57.42 21.18 18.54
CA LEU A 97 -58.45 20.80 17.51
C LEU A 97 -58.06 21.08 16.03
N THR A 98 -58.72 20.58 14.97
CA THR A 98 -59.91 19.68 14.78
C THR A 98 -59.64 18.77 13.56
N GLY A 99 -60.11 17.51 13.46
CA GLY A 99 -61.42 17.11 12.88
C GLY A 99 -61.55 17.49 11.39
N THR A 100 -61.77 16.61 10.41
CA THR A 100 -62.67 15.42 10.27
C THR A 100 -62.27 14.61 9.02
N GLY A 101 -62.76 13.40 8.67
CA GLY A 101 -63.74 12.45 9.25
C GLY A 101 -64.36 11.53 8.17
N LYS A 102 -65.09 10.46 8.58
CA LYS A 102 -65.71 9.37 7.74
C LYS A 102 -64.70 8.36 7.17
N ALA A 103 -64.62 7.06 7.50
CA ALA A 103 -65.40 6.10 8.30
C ALA A 103 -66.49 5.24 7.60
N ARG A 104 -66.26 3.91 7.55
CA ARG A 104 -67.22 2.77 7.54
C ARG A 104 -66.42 1.49 7.88
N ILE A 105 -66.49 0.82 9.03
CA ILE A 105 -67.59 0.21 9.83
C ILE A 105 -68.03 -1.17 9.30
N THR A 106 -67.61 -2.24 10.00
CA THR A 106 -68.36 -3.45 10.46
C THR A 106 -67.42 -4.32 11.34
N THR A 107 -67.54 -4.37 12.67
CA THR A 107 -68.30 -5.37 13.52
C THR A 107 -67.79 -6.82 13.43
N LYS A 108 -67.52 -7.61 14.49
CA LYS A 108 -67.42 -7.52 15.98
C LYS A 108 -66.33 -8.59 16.40
N GLU A 109 -65.82 -8.83 17.61
CA GLU A 109 -66.34 -8.91 19.00
C GLU A 109 -65.22 -8.69 20.06
N ALA A 110 -65.60 -8.56 21.34
CA ALA A 110 -64.76 -8.40 22.56
C ALA A 110 -65.67 -8.66 23.80
N PRO A 111 -65.19 -8.80 25.08
CA PRO A 111 -63.86 -8.54 25.67
C PRO A 111 -63.29 -9.81 26.39
N ALA A 112 -62.29 -9.84 27.30
CA ALA A 112 -61.39 -8.87 27.98
C ALA A 112 -59.97 -9.53 28.08
N VAL A 113 -58.87 -9.00 28.65
CA VAL A 113 -58.59 -8.36 29.95
C VAL A 113 -57.24 -7.59 29.88
N GLU A 114 -57.15 -6.44 30.58
CA GLU A 114 -55.96 -5.70 31.07
C GLU A 114 -54.71 -5.32 30.20
N ASN A 115 -54.52 -3.99 30.12
CA ASN A 115 -53.31 -3.22 30.49
C ASN A 115 -52.05 -3.12 29.59
N VAL A 116 -51.99 -1.93 28.95
CA VAL A 116 -50.83 -1.00 28.85
C VAL A 116 -49.85 -1.13 27.67
N ILE A 117 -49.80 -0.02 26.92
CA ILE A 117 -48.99 0.35 25.74
C ILE A 117 -47.87 1.29 26.30
N SER A 118 -46.65 1.46 25.77
CA SER A 118 -46.25 1.69 24.37
C SER A 118 -44.75 1.54 24.13
N ALA A 119 -44.35 1.08 22.95
CA ALA A 119 -42.98 1.20 22.42
C ALA A 119 -42.93 1.04 20.88
N VAL A 120 -43.63 1.90 20.11
CA VAL A 120 -43.49 1.94 18.64
C VAL A 120 -43.36 3.40 18.13
N GLU A 121 -42.14 3.70 17.70
CA GLU A 121 -41.71 4.52 16.54
C GLU A 121 -42.43 5.81 16.12
N HIS A 122 -41.62 6.77 15.69
CA HIS A 122 -41.99 7.68 14.60
C HIS A 122 -40.75 8.00 13.74
N ILE A 123 -40.73 7.53 12.49
CA ILE A 123 -39.79 7.96 11.44
C ILE A 123 -40.62 8.17 10.15
N LEU A 124 -40.23 9.14 9.32
CA LEU A 124 -40.82 9.49 8.00
C LEU A 124 -42.25 10.10 8.01
N LEU A 125 -42.62 11.03 7.12
CA LEU A 125 -41.87 12.14 6.50
C LEU A 125 -42.84 13.17 5.84
N ALA A 126 -42.36 14.42 5.69
CA ALA A 126 -42.67 15.39 4.61
C ALA A 126 -43.88 16.37 4.71
N THR A 127 -43.67 17.50 4.01
CA THR A 127 -44.56 18.62 3.58
C THR A 127 -45.17 19.59 4.62
N GLN A 128 -45.32 20.91 4.35
CA GLN A 128 -44.45 21.90 3.66
C GLN A 128 -44.94 23.37 3.86
N HIS A 129 -44.03 24.33 4.12
CA HIS A 129 -44.21 25.81 4.08
C HIS A 129 -45.28 26.42 5.04
N VAL A 130 -45.31 27.73 5.40
CA VAL A 130 -44.93 29.00 4.73
C VAL A 130 -43.99 29.89 5.62
N VAL A 131 -43.55 31.04 5.09
CA VAL A 131 -42.50 31.97 5.56
C VAL A 131 -43.03 33.13 6.42
N ASP A 132 -42.20 33.70 7.29
CA ASP A 132 -42.28 35.09 7.83
C ASP A 132 -40.84 35.64 8.11
N PRO A 133 -40.57 36.93 8.43
CA PRO A 133 -39.84 37.76 7.47
C PRO A 133 -38.73 38.64 8.08
N ASN A 134 -37.53 38.10 8.35
CA ASN A 134 -36.37 38.93 8.72
C ASN A 134 -35.03 38.25 8.37
N ALA A 135 -34.62 38.34 7.10
CA ALA A 135 -33.32 37.85 6.64
C ALA A 135 -32.70 38.81 5.61
N THR A 136 -31.53 39.38 5.94
CA THR A 136 -30.74 40.27 5.09
C THR A 136 -29.40 39.57 4.76
N PRO A 137 -28.88 39.64 3.52
CA PRO A 137 -28.19 38.49 2.93
C PRO A 137 -26.66 38.45 3.07
N GLN A 138 -26.08 37.27 2.78
CA GLN A 138 -24.67 37.09 2.42
C GLN A 138 -24.53 36.56 0.97
N PRO A 139 -23.42 36.84 0.26
CA PRO A 139 -23.38 36.75 -1.20
C PRO A 139 -23.09 35.36 -1.77
N THR A 140 -23.79 35.00 -2.86
CA THR A 140 -23.62 33.74 -3.60
C THR A 140 -22.61 33.88 -4.74
N ARG A 141 -21.66 32.94 -4.85
CA ARG A 141 -20.68 32.89 -5.96
C ARG A 141 -21.32 32.31 -7.22
N GLN A 142 -21.36 33.10 -8.30
CA GLN A 142 -22.11 32.78 -9.53
C GLN A 142 -21.53 31.59 -10.33
N LYS A 143 -22.42 30.84 -11.01
CA LYS A 143 -22.06 29.99 -12.16
C LYS A 143 -21.78 30.89 -13.38
N ARG A 144 -20.75 30.57 -14.16
CA ARG A 144 -20.43 31.27 -15.43
C ARG A 144 -21.31 30.72 -16.56
N ALA A 145 -21.98 31.59 -17.29
CA ALA A 145 -22.70 31.24 -18.52
C ALA A 145 -21.76 31.15 -19.74
N ALA A 146 -22.21 30.49 -20.81
CA ALA A 146 -21.51 30.45 -22.09
C ALA A 146 -21.67 31.79 -22.86
N PRO A 147 -20.69 32.19 -23.69
CA PRO A 147 -20.81 33.38 -24.54
C PRO A 147 -21.76 33.15 -25.74
N PRO A 148 -22.38 34.22 -26.28
CA PRO A 148 -23.27 34.12 -27.44
C PRO A 148 -22.51 33.97 -28.77
N ALA A 149 -23.19 33.42 -29.77
CA ALA A 149 -22.71 33.39 -31.15
C ALA A 149 -22.99 34.72 -31.88
N LEU A 150 -22.15 35.05 -32.88
CA LEU A 150 -22.31 36.18 -33.79
C LEU A 150 -22.02 35.70 -35.25
N PRO A 151 -22.47 36.45 -36.28
CA PRO A 151 -23.07 35.82 -37.46
C PRO A 151 -22.11 35.46 -38.61
N ILE A 152 -22.62 34.60 -39.49
CA ILE A 152 -22.03 34.22 -40.79
C ILE A 152 -22.25 35.35 -41.81
N PRO A 153 -21.20 35.78 -42.54
CA PRO A 153 -21.31 36.34 -43.88
C PRO A 153 -21.12 35.24 -44.93
N ASP A 154 -22.07 35.11 -45.86
CA ASP A 154 -22.01 34.18 -46.98
C ASP A 154 -21.91 34.95 -48.30
N LEU A 155 -20.98 34.56 -49.18
CA LEU A 155 -21.03 34.88 -50.61
C LEU A 155 -19.93 34.16 -51.41
N HIS A 156 -20.34 33.56 -52.53
CA HIS A 156 -19.44 32.95 -53.52
C HIS A 156 -18.52 33.96 -54.21
N THR A 157 -17.28 33.57 -54.53
CA THR A 157 -16.65 33.80 -55.85
C THR A 157 -15.46 32.86 -56.04
N ARG A 158 -15.29 32.34 -57.26
CA ARG A 158 -14.18 31.48 -57.70
C ARG A 158 -13.37 32.25 -58.75
N PRO A 159 -12.04 32.12 -58.76
CA PRO A 159 -11.33 31.82 -60.02
C PRO A 159 -10.40 30.60 -59.86
N ALA A 160 -9.72 30.21 -60.93
CA ALA A 160 -8.91 28.99 -60.99
C ALA A 160 -7.66 29.14 -61.89
N LEU A 161 -6.70 28.23 -61.68
CA LEU A 161 -5.75 27.67 -62.67
C LEU A 161 -4.91 28.61 -63.57
N VAL A 162 -3.60 28.64 -63.28
CA VAL A 162 -2.46 28.73 -64.24
C VAL A 162 -1.35 27.84 -63.65
N LEU A 163 -1.17 26.59 -64.09
CA LEU A 163 -0.25 26.10 -65.14
C LEU A 163 1.26 26.21 -64.79
N ALA A 164 1.96 25.07 -64.86
CA ALA A 164 3.42 24.94 -64.96
C ALA A 164 3.86 24.89 -66.45
N PRO A 165 5.16 24.95 -66.82
CA PRO A 165 6.16 23.85 -66.64
C PRO A 165 7.52 24.41 -66.12
N SER A 166 8.74 23.84 -66.25
CA SER A 166 9.37 22.78 -67.07
C SER A 166 10.73 22.32 -66.47
N VAL A 167 11.05 21.01 -66.32
CA VAL A 167 11.83 20.10 -67.22
C VAL A 167 13.32 19.90 -66.81
N SER A 168 13.90 18.74 -67.21
CA SER A 168 15.24 18.16 -67.00
C SER A 168 15.47 17.44 -65.65
N GLU A 169 15.90 16.17 -65.54
CA GLU A 169 16.90 15.32 -66.26
C GLU A 169 18.35 15.55 -65.76
N GLU A 170 19.20 14.56 -65.43
CA GLU A 170 19.11 13.08 -65.59
C GLU A 170 20.10 12.28 -64.67
N HIS A 171 19.83 10.97 -64.46
CA HIS A 171 20.74 9.82 -64.19
C HIS A 171 21.60 9.61 -62.90
N ALA A 172 21.82 8.29 -62.64
CA ALA A 172 22.97 7.59 -61.98
C ALA A 172 22.99 7.33 -60.44
N ASP A 173 22.44 6.17 -60.05
CA ASP A 173 23.05 5.00 -59.36
C ASP A 173 23.85 5.05 -58.01
N GLU A 174 23.89 3.84 -57.41
CA GLU A 174 24.73 3.27 -56.33
C GLU A 174 24.38 3.49 -54.83
N ASP A 175 24.39 2.35 -54.14
CA ASP A 175 23.94 2.08 -52.76
C ASP A 175 24.75 2.76 -51.63
N ALA A 176 24.04 3.21 -50.58
CA ALA A 176 24.50 3.13 -49.20
C ALA A 176 23.32 3.16 -48.21
N GLU A 177 23.37 2.32 -47.16
CA GLU A 177 22.47 2.45 -46.02
C GLU A 177 22.95 3.58 -45.09
N ASP A 178 22.11 4.57 -44.81
CA ASP A 178 22.27 5.40 -43.60
C ASP A 178 20.88 5.73 -43.04
N ALA A 179 20.61 5.28 -41.81
CA ALA A 179 19.28 5.33 -41.22
C ALA A 179 19.12 6.59 -40.34
N GLU A 180 18.51 7.64 -40.89
CA GLU A 180 18.21 8.86 -40.14
C GLU A 180 17.35 8.56 -38.89
N VAL A 181 17.93 8.76 -37.71
CA VAL A 181 17.23 8.56 -36.43
C VAL A 181 16.36 9.79 -36.14
N GLU A 182 15.14 9.81 -36.70
CA GLU A 182 14.17 10.87 -36.44
C GLU A 182 13.78 10.89 -34.94
N SER A 183 14.38 11.82 -34.20
CA SER A 183 14.21 11.92 -32.75
C SER A 183 12.87 12.57 -32.39
N THR A 184 11.80 11.77 -32.38
CA THR A 184 10.47 12.23 -32.00
C THR A 184 10.44 12.73 -30.56
N TYR A 185 10.32 14.04 -30.41
CA TYR A 185 10.31 14.76 -29.15
C TYR A 185 8.98 14.53 -28.42
N GLU A 186 8.90 13.54 -27.52
CA GLU A 186 7.76 13.41 -26.59
C GLU A 186 7.65 14.67 -25.72
N SER A 187 6.82 15.61 -26.16
CA SER A 187 6.59 16.88 -25.49
C SER A 187 6.00 16.63 -24.11
N ILE A 188 6.71 17.07 -23.06
CA ILE A 188 6.36 16.86 -21.65
C ILE A 188 5.16 17.73 -21.26
N THR A 189 3.98 17.35 -21.76
CA THR A 189 2.69 17.89 -21.36
C THR A 189 2.18 17.10 -20.17
N SER A 190 1.60 17.78 -19.17
CA SER A 190 1.34 17.19 -17.86
C SER A 190 0.28 16.09 -17.92
N LYS A 191 0.71 14.83 -17.83
CA LYS A 191 -0.16 13.64 -17.74
C LYS A 191 -0.95 13.66 -16.41
N ARG A 192 -2.03 14.46 -16.38
CA ARG A 192 -3.04 14.55 -15.31
C ARG A 192 -3.43 13.15 -14.86
N SER A 193 -3.37 12.87 -13.57
CA SER A 193 -3.63 11.52 -13.04
C SER A 193 -5.00 11.00 -13.48
N ARG A 194 -5.04 9.85 -14.18
CA ARG A 194 -6.29 9.11 -14.44
C ARG A 194 -6.90 8.77 -13.07
N SER A 195 -8.11 9.26 -12.83
CA SER A 195 -8.87 9.07 -11.58
C SER A 195 -9.14 7.59 -11.29
N PRO A 196 -9.33 7.19 -10.01
CA PRO A 196 -9.40 5.76 -9.66
C PRO A 196 -10.57 5.05 -10.34
N THR A 197 -11.72 5.71 -10.49
CA THR A 197 -12.88 5.19 -11.24
C THR A 197 -12.54 4.85 -12.70
N ARG A 198 -11.73 5.67 -13.38
CA ARG A 198 -11.30 5.36 -14.75
C ARG A 198 -10.40 4.12 -14.81
N ARG A 199 -9.61 3.87 -13.77
CA ARG A 199 -8.76 2.68 -13.71
C ARG A 199 -9.52 1.40 -13.40
N MET A 200 -10.63 1.48 -12.66
CA MET A 200 -11.56 0.34 -12.55
C MET A 200 -12.17 -0.02 -13.92
N VAL A 201 -12.45 0.98 -14.77
CA VAL A 201 -12.85 0.72 -16.16
C VAL A 201 -11.67 0.16 -16.97
N ASP A 202 -10.46 0.71 -16.84
CA ASP A 202 -9.24 0.20 -17.50
C ASP A 202 -8.97 -1.30 -17.16
N LEU A 203 -9.39 -1.77 -15.97
CA LEU A 203 -9.34 -3.18 -15.56
C LEU A 203 -10.45 -4.07 -16.14
N GLN A 204 -11.60 -3.49 -16.49
CA GLN A 204 -12.73 -4.19 -17.13
C GLN A 204 -12.52 -4.36 -18.64
N ILE A 205 -11.69 -3.51 -19.26
CA ILE A 205 -11.23 -3.64 -20.66
C ILE A 205 -9.85 -4.31 -20.78
N ALA A 206 -9.39 -5.01 -19.74
CA ALA A 206 -8.18 -5.82 -19.81
C ALA A 206 -8.43 -7.07 -20.68
N LYS A 207 -7.39 -7.56 -21.39
CA LYS A 207 -7.48 -8.80 -22.21
C LYS A 207 -7.98 -10.04 -21.45
N LYS A 208 -7.89 -9.99 -20.12
CA LYS A 208 -8.54 -10.89 -19.17
C LYS A 208 -9.03 -10.00 -18.01
N PRO A 209 -10.32 -9.58 -18.00
CA PRO A 209 -10.81 -8.55 -17.09
C PRO A 209 -10.73 -8.96 -15.62
N VAL A 210 -10.55 -7.97 -14.75
CA VAL A 210 -10.66 -8.16 -13.29
C VAL A 210 -12.06 -7.77 -12.85
N VAL A 211 -12.80 -8.74 -12.30
CA VAL A 211 -14.15 -8.55 -11.79
C VAL A 211 -14.13 -8.53 -10.25
N PRO A 212 -14.49 -7.40 -9.61
CA PRO A 212 -14.61 -7.35 -8.15
C PRO A 212 -15.79 -8.21 -7.67
N LYS A 213 -15.58 -8.92 -6.56
CA LYS A 213 -16.56 -9.73 -5.83
C LYS A 213 -16.45 -9.44 -4.34
N THR A 214 -17.44 -9.85 -3.56
CA THR A 214 -17.40 -9.82 -2.09
C THR A 214 -17.88 -11.16 -1.56
N ALA A 215 -17.11 -11.80 -0.69
CA ALA A 215 -17.49 -13.08 -0.10
C ALA A 215 -18.32 -12.87 1.17
N THR A 216 -19.60 -13.21 1.06
CA THR A 216 -20.53 -13.25 2.21
C THR A 216 -20.47 -14.59 2.93
N SER A 217 -20.14 -15.66 2.19
CA SER A 217 -20.21 -17.05 2.61
C SER A 217 -19.02 -17.86 2.10
N SER A 218 -18.80 -19.05 2.67
CA SER A 218 -17.68 -19.91 2.25
C SER A 218 -17.89 -20.64 0.91
N THR A 219 -19.05 -20.50 0.25
CA THR A 219 -19.20 -20.96 -1.14
C THR A 219 -18.72 -19.92 -2.15
N ASP A 220 -18.65 -18.65 -1.75
CA ASP A 220 -18.34 -17.49 -2.60
C ASP A 220 -16.85 -17.39 -2.94
N VAL A 221 -16.01 -18.22 -2.28
CA VAL A 221 -14.55 -18.32 -2.53
C VAL A 221 -14.17 -19.67 -3.16
N PRO A 222 -13.07 -19.73 -3.96
CA PRO A 222 -12.53 -20.96 -4.53
C PRO A 222 -12.20 -22.06 -3.51
N GLN A 223 -12.29 -23.32 -3.94
CA GLN A 223 -12.29 -24.50 -3.07
C GLN A 223 -11.00 -24.70 -2.25
N ASP A 224 -9.86 -24.32 -2.81
CA ASP A 224 -8.53 -24.35 -2.20
C ASP A 224 -8.40 -23.39 -1.01
N VAL A 225 -9.10 -22.25 -1.02
CA VAL A 225 -9.09 -21.25 0.07
C VAL A 225 -10.29 -21.31 1.02
N ARG A 226 -11.27 -22.22 0.82
CA ARG A 226 -12.49 -22.28 1.68
C ARG A 226 -12.19 -22.50 3.16
N THR A 227 -11.21 -23.33 3.48
CA THR A 227 -10.80 -23.56 4.89
C THR A 227 -10.10 -22.33 5.45
N LEU A 228 -9.19 -21.71 4.68
CA LEU A 228 -8.49 -20.48 5.04
C LEU A 228 -9.47 -19.34 5.34
N TYR A 229 -10.41 -19.09 4.44
CA TYR A 229 -11.50 -18.13 4.58
C TYR A 229 -12.32 -18.37 5.86
N ARG A 230 -12.77 -19.61 6.10
CA ARG A 230 -13.57 -19.95 7.30
C ARG A 230 -12.80 -19.69 8.59
N THR A 231 -11.52 -20.07 8.65
CA THR A 231 -10.69 -19.86 9.85
C THR A 231 -10.44 -18.39 10.11
N ILE A 232 -10.04 -17.61 9.10
CA ILE A 232 -9.76 -16.17 9.27
C ILE A 232 -11.04 -15.38 9.54
N GLN A 233 -12.17 -15.74 8.90
CA GLN A 233 -13.46 -15.12 9.21
C GLN A 233 -13.97 -15.47 10.63
N ALA A 234 -13.66 -16.66 11.15
CA ALA A 234 -13.99 -17.03 12.53
C ALA A 234 -13.12 -16.27 13.55
N LEU A 235 -11.82 -16.08 13.26
CA LEU A 235 -10.90 -15.25 14.05
C LEU A 235 -11.36 -13.78 14.04
N ALA A 236 -11.51 -13.16 12.86
CA ALA A 236 -11.88 -11.75 12.73
C ALA A 236 -13.23 -11.36 13.35
N ARG A 237 -14.17 -12.32 13.49
CA ARG A 237 -15.49 -12.10 14.10
C ARG A 237 -15.53 -12.23 15.62
N ARG A 238 -14.48 -12.78 16.27
CA ARG A 238 -14.54 -13.15 17.70
C ARG A 238 -13.23 -12.97 18.47
N SER A 239 -12.08 -12.92 17.78
CA SER A 239 -10.73 -12.94 18.34
C SER A 239 -10.49 -14.04 19.40
N LYS A 240 -11.26 -15.13 19.35
CA LYS A 240 -11.29 -16.14 20.41
C LYS A 240 -9.99 -16.93 20.42
N GLY A 241 -9.26 -16.91 21.53
CA GLY A 241 -8.00 -17.63 21.69
C GLY A 241 -6.82 -17.08 20.89
N VAL A 242 -6.79 -15.79 20.54
CA VAL A 242 -5.64 -15.15 19.85
C VAL A 242 -4.48 -14.79 20.79
N ILE A 243 -4.76 -14.57 22.08
CA ILE A 243 -3.75 -14.31 23.10
C ILE A 243 -3.12 -15.64 23.54
N PRO A 244 -1.79 -15.81 23.45
CA PRO A 244 -1.12 -16.98 24.01
C PRO A 244 -1.41 -17.21 25.50
N LEU A 245 -1.60 -18.47 25.88
CA LEU A 245 -1.64 -18.90 27.28
C LEU A 245 -0.30 -18.57 27.98
N GLY A 246 -0.34 -18.00 29.18
CA GLY A 246 0.82 -17.69 30.02
C GLY A 246 1.32 -16.24 29.95
N ILE A 247 0.52 -15.30 29.42
CA ILE A 247 0.76 -13.83 29.48
C ILE A 247 -0.51 -13.04 29.83
N GLU A 248 -1.47 -13.68 30.51
CA GLU A 248 -2.75 -13.09 30.89
C GLU A 248 -2.56 -11.86 31.78
N ASN A 249 -1.71 -11.99 32.80
CA ASN A 249 -1.36 -10.91 33.74
C ASN A 249 -0.74 -9.71 33.03
N GLU A 250 0.14 -9.94 32.04
CA GLU A 250 0.80 -8.90 31.27
C GLU A 250 -0.19 -8.14 30.37
N VAL A 251 -1.17 -8.83 29.78
CA VAL A 251 -2.26 -8.23 28.99
C VAL A 251 -3.22 -7.43 29.89
N GLU A 252 -3.63 -7.99 31.02
CA GLU A 252 -4.53 -7.33 32.00
C GLU A 252 -3.91 -6.05 32.58
N GLN A 253 -2.62 -6.08 32.92
CA GLN A 253 -1.87 -4.92 33.41
C GLN A 253 -1.72 -3.82 32.34
N ASP A 254 -1.53 -4.17 31.07
CA ASP A 254 -1.45 -3.19 29.98
C ASP A 254 -2.82 -2.64 29.56
N ALA A 255 -3.90 -3.39 29.80
CA ALA A 255 -5.27 -2.91 29.66
C ALA A 255 -5.73 -2.01 30.82
N ASN A 256 -4.98 -1.94 31.93
CA ASN A 256 -5.40 -1.28 33.19
C ASN A 256 -6.76 -1.76 33.75
N GLY A 257 -7.25 -2.94 33.32
CA GLY A 257 -8.60 -3.43 33.63
C GLY A 257 -9.72 -2.99 32.67
N ASP A 258 -9.44 -2.21 31.61
CA ASP A 258 -10.44 -1.79 30.60
C ASP A 258 -10.80 -2.90 29.59
N LEU A 259 -10.41 -4.17 29.82
CA LEU A 259 -10.63 -5.30 28.91
C LEU A 259 -11.55 -6.37 29.54
N ASP A 260 -12.85 -6.22 29.31
CA ASP A 260 -13.85 -7.25 29.61
C ASP A 260 -13.53 -8.58 28.90
N ASP A 261 -13.94 -9.71 29.49
CA ASP A 261 -13.89 -11.07 28.92
C ASP A 261 -12.49 -11.55 28.45
N LEU A 262 -11.40 -11.15 29.13
CA LEU A 262 -10.02 -11.59 28.80
C LEU A 262 -9.89 -13.11 28.58
N GLU A 263 -10.53 -13.93 29.43
CA GLU A 263 -10.53 -15.40 29.33
C GLU A 263 -10.97 -15.93 27.95
N ASP A 264 -11.82 -15.19 27.25
CA ASP A 264 -12.37 -15.59 25.96
C ASP A 264 -11.39 -15.33 24.80
N TYR A 265 -10.47 -14.38 24.96
CA TYR A 265 -9.37 -14.11 24.03
C TYR A 265 -8.14 -14.99 24.26
N VAL A 266 -8.01 -15.63 25.43
CA VAL A 266 -6.86 -16.49 25.79
C VAL A 266 -6.96 -17.89 25.16
N ALA A 267 -5.84 -18.37 24.61
CA ALA A 267 -5.72 -19.67 23.98
C ALA A 267 -5.79 -20.80 25.02
N LYS A 268 -6.65 -21.80 24.80
CA LYS A 268 -6.85 -22.91 25.76
C LYS A 268 -5.71 -23.95 25.83
N THR A 269 -4.64 -23.74 25.08
CA THR A 269 -3.51 -24.66 24.94
C THR A 269 -2.20 -23.89 24.80
N PRO A 270 -1.10 -24.29 25.47
CA PRO A 270 0.22 -23.69 25.25
C PRO A 270 0.64 -23.75 23.78
N ASN A 271 1.29 -22.71 23.27
CA ASN A 271 1.80 -22.65 21.90
C ASN A 271 3.25 -23.16 21.74
N GLY A 272 3.84 -23.71 22.80
CA GLY A 272 5.20 -24.27 22.82
C GLY A 272 6.33 -23.26 23.04
N LYS A 273 6.04 -21.96 23.17
CA LYS A 273 7.03 -20.92 23.48
C LYS A 273 7.38 -20.89 24.98
N THR A 274 8.57 -20.41 25.31
CA THR A 274 8.91 -20.07 26.72
C THR A 274 8.23 -18.78 27.16
N HIS A 275 8.13 -18.53 28.46
CA HIS A 275 7.49 -17.33 29.00
C HIS A 275 8.21 -16.04 28.56
N GLU A 276 9.53 -16.09 28.38
CA GLU A 276 10.36 -15.01 27.85
C GLU A 276 10.00 -14.71 26.38
N GLN A 277 9.89 -15.75 25.55
CA GLN A 277 9.47 -15.62 24.15
C GLN A 277 8.03 -15.08 24.01
N LEU A 278 7.13 -15.44 24.94
CA LEU A 278 5.79 -14.87 25.00
C LEU A 278 5.83 -13.38 25.39
N LYS A 279 6.73 -12.99 26.31
CA LYS A 279 6.94 -11.59 26.73
C LYS A 279 7.54 -10.72 25.63
N ASP A 280 8.48 -11.25 24.85
CA ASP A 280 9.02 -10.54 23.68
C ASP A 280 7.97 -10.35 22.58
N GLU A 281 7.12 -11.37 22.33
CA GLU A 281 5.98 -11.25 21.41
C GLU A 281 4.94 -10.24 21.91
N PHE A 282 4.59 -10.29 23.20
CA PHE A 282 3.68 -9.34 23.82
C PHE A 282 4.19 -7.90 23.73
N LYS A 283 5.47 -7.69 24.07
CA LYS A 283 6.12 -6.39 23.92
C LYS A 283 6.04 -5.90 22.48
N ALA A 284 6.32 -6.75 21.49
CA ALA A 284 6.23 -6.35 20.08
C ALA A 284 4.79 -5.98 19.65
N MET A 285 3.77 -6.72 20.09
CA MET A 285 2.37 -6.39 19.80
C MET A 285 1.94 -5.08 20.49
N ARG A 286 2.43 -4.84 21.71
CA ARG A 286 2.24 -3.61 22.48
C ARG A 286 2.89 -2.41 21.78
N ASP A 287 4.13 -2.55 21.35
CA ASP A 287 4.88 -1.51 20.64
C ASP A 287 4.19 -1.15 19.30
N ILE A 288 3.72 -2.14 18.52
CA ILE A 288 2.95 -1.93 17.29
C ILE A 288 1.63 -1.18 17.54
N ARG A 289 0.92 -1.48 18.63
CA ARG A 289 -0.32 -0.77 19.03
C ARG A 289 -0.01 0.69 19.43
N ASN A 290 1.05 0.88 20.19
CA ASN A 290 1.46 2.19 20.66
C ASN A 290 1.90 3.07 19.48
N GLU A 291 2.71 2.55 18.56
CA GLU A 291 3.10 3.26 17.34
C GLU A 291 1.92 3.48 16.38
N THR A 292 0.96 2.56 16.28
CA THR A 292 -0.31 2.80 15.56
C THR A 292 -1.03 4.05 16.11
N SER A 293 -0.99 4.26 17.42
CA SER A 293 -1.59 5.43 18.08
C SER A 293 -0.76 6.71 17.82
N VAL A 294 0.57 6.60 17.76
CA VAL A 294 1.48 7.68 17.36
C VAL A 294 1.25 8.10 15.91
N CYS A 295 1.14 7.13 14.98
CA CYS A 295 0.90 7.38 13.56
C CYS A 295 -0.42 8.10 13.32
N LYS A 296 -1.50 7.69 14.01
CA LYS A 296 -2.81 8.38 13.97
C LYS A 296 -2.71 9.80 14.54
N THR A 297 -2.25 9.96 15.78
CA THR A 297 -2.27 11.26 16.47
C THR A 297 -1.38 12.30 15.79
N LYS A 298 -0.22 11.90 15.25
CA LYS A 298 0.69 12.78 14.50
C LYS A 298 0.36 12.88 13.00
N HIS A 299 -0.70 12.21 12.53
CA HIS A 299 -1.13 12.22 11.12
C HIS A 299 0.02 11.83 10.15
N LEU A 300 0.77 10.77 10.50
CA LEU A 300 1.95 10.36 9.74
C LEU A 300 1.57 9.74 8.39
N HIS A 301 2.42 9.97 7.38
CA HIS A 301 2.22 9.48 6.02
C HIS A 301 2.54 7.98 5.86
N GLU A 302 2.05 7.40 4.75
CA GLU A 302 2.19 6.00 4.32
C GLU A 302 3.58 5.36 4.61
N PRO A 303 4.73 6.02 4.34
CA PRO A 303 6.05 5.43 4.61
C PRO A 303 6.34 5.19 6.09
N SER A 304 5.87 6.07 6.98
CA SER A 304 6.07 5.94 8.43
C SER A 304 5.18 4.84 9.03
N TRP A 305 3.95 4.67 8.53
CA TRP A 305 3.12 3.51 8.85
C TRP A 305 3.79 2.20 8.41
N ASN A 306 4.40 2.20 7.23
CA ASN A 306 5.12 1.05 6.68
C ASN A 306 6.35 0.67 7.53
N GLU A 307 7.09 1.64 8.05
CA GLU A 307 8.24 1.44 8.94
C GLU A 307 7.84 1.02 10.38
N LEU A 308 6.90 1.75 11.00
CA LEU A 308 6.61 1.62 12.43
C LEU A 308 5.58 0.54 12.76
N VAL A 309 4.63 0.27 11.85
CA VAL A 309 3.49 -0.64 12.09
C VAL A 309 3.56 -1.85 11.17
N HIS A 310 3.51 -1.67 9.85
CA HIS A 310 3.25 -2.76 8.92
C HIS A 310 4.43 -3.73 8.81
N SER A 311 5.65 -3.22 8.62
CA SER A 311 6.84 -4.07 8.56
C SER A 311 7.15 -4.76 9.90
N GLN A 312 6.82 -4.15 11.04
CA GLN A 312 7.00 -4.80 12.35
C GLN A 312 6.02 -5.96 12.54
N MET A 313 4.75 -5.81 12.12
CA MET A 313 3.78 -6.92 12.12
C MET A 313 4.24 -8.07 11.21
N LEU A 314 4.69 -7.77 9.98
CA LEU A 314 5.22 -8.79 9.06
C LEU A 314 6.47 -9.50 9.60
N LYS A 315 7.37 -8.74 10.25
CA LYS A 315 8.56 -9.27 10.94
C LYS A 315 8.20 -10.24 12.06
N GLN A 316 7.16 -9.95 12.85
CA GLN A 316 6.65 -10.84 13.91
C GLN A 316 5.89 -12.05 13.36
N ALA A 317 5.26 -11.91 12.20
CA ALA A 317 4.59 -13.03 11.52
C ALA A 317 5.60 -14.07 10.99
N VAL A 318 6.68 -13.64 10.32
CA VAL A 318 7.71 -14.58 9.80
C VAL A 318 8.68 -15.08 10.87
N HIS A 319 8.67 -14.50 12.08
CA HIS A 319 9.58 -14.89 13.14
C HIS A 319 9.33 -16.34 13.59
N GLY A 320 10.32 -17.20 13.38
CA GLY A 320 10.22 -18.63 13.68
C GLY A 320 9.52 -19.47 12.60
N CYS A 321 9.33 -18.94 11.38
CA CYS A 321 8.75 -19.66 10.23
C CYS A 321 9.82 -19.93 9.15
N PRO A 322 10.52 -21.09 9.17
CA PRO A 322 11.58 -21.39 8.21
C PRO A 322 11.09 -21.36 6.76
N GLY A 323 11.84 -20.69 5.89
CA GLY A 323 11.50 -20.52 4.48
C GLY A 323 10.51 -19.39 4.18
N PHE A 324 9.99 -18.66 5.17
CA PHE A 324 9.22 -17.44 4.94
C PHE A 324 10.09 -16.20 5.14
N SER A 325 10.14 -15.34 4.11
CA SER A 325 10.79 -14.03 4.15
C SER A 325 9.79 -12.93 3.83
N TYR A 326 10.02 -11.69 4.26
CA TYR A 326 9.24 -10.53 3.81
C TYR A 326 10.15 -9.41 3.32
N TYR A 327 9.70 -8.67 2.31
CA TYR A 327 10.45 -7.61 1.66
C TYR A 327 9.58 -6.37 1.43
N ASN A 328 10.14 -5.19 1.70
CA ASN A 328 9.62 -3.93 1.17
C ASN A 328 10.00 -3.84 -0.30
N ILE A 329 9.01 -3.67 -1.18
CA ILE A 329 9.18 -3.66 -2.64
C ILE A 329 8.52 -2.44 -3.31
N THR A 330 8.23 -1.40 -2.51
CA THR A 330 7.70 -0.07 -2.92
C THR A 330 8.41 0.55 -4.14
N THR A 331 9.70 0.25 -4.35
CA THR A 331 10.55 0.80 -5.41
C THR A 331 10.80 -0.12 -6.60
N ALA A 332 10.36 -1.39 -6.51
CA ALA A 332 10.52 -2.36 -7.59
C ALA A 332 9.58 -2.05 -8.79
N ARG A 333 9.58 -2.89 -9.83
CA ARG A 333 8.71 -2.73 -11.00
C ARG A 333 8.24 -4.06 -11.55
N VAL A 334 7.05 -4.06 -12.16
CA VAL A 334 6.57 -5.17 -12.99
C VAL A 334 7.37 -5.20 -14.30
N ILE A 335 7.88 -6.37 -14.69
CA ILE A 335 8.59 -6.58 -15.95
C ILE A 335 7.65 -6.28 -17.12
N LYS A 336 8.13 -5.54 -18.13
CA LYS A 336 7.32 -5.02 -19.25
C LYS A 336 6.47 -6.10 -19.93
N GLU A 337 7.02 -7.30 -20.12
CA GLU A 337 6.38 -8.47 -20.71
C GLU A 337 5.21 -9.06 -19.90
N LEU A 338 5.10 -8.71 -18.61
CA LEU A 338 4.05 -9.18 -17.70
C LEU A 338 3.02 -8.11 -17.37
N VAL A 339 3.33 -6.83 -17.64
CA VAL A 339 2.41 -5.70 -17.44
C VAL A 339 1.10 -5.97 -18.19
N PRO A 340 -0.07 -5.96 -17.52
CA PRO A 340 -1.33 -6.25 -18.20
C PRO A 340 -1.64 -5.18 -19.25
N GLY A 341 -2.05 -5.64 -20.44
CA GLY A 341 -2.56 -4.77 -21.50
C GLY A 341 -4.10 -4.76 -21.54
N ASN A 342 -4.66 -3.62 -21.94
CA ASN A 342 -6.06 -3.56 -22.35
C ASN A 342 -6.27 -4.19 -23.75
N GLU A 343 -7.53 -4.38 -24.15
CA GLU A 343 -7.90 -4.91 -25.47
C GLU A 343 -7.30 -4.09 -26.62
N TYR A 344 -7.17 -2.77 -26.43
CA TYR A 344 -6.55 -1.82 -27.38
C TYR A 344 -5.01 -1.86 -27.39
N GLY A 345 -4.38 -2.67 -26.54
CA GLY A 345 -2.92 -2.81 -26.45
C GLY A 345 -2.21 -1.75 -25.61
N GLU A 346 -2.90 -0.79 -24.98
CA GLU A 346 -2.28 0.08 -23.97
C GLU A 346 -1.87 -0.77 -22.76
N LEU A 347 -0.64 -0.59 -22.27
CA LEU A 347 -0.18 -1.18 -21.01
C LEU A 347 -0.73 -0.41 -19.82
N LEU A 348 -1.28 -1.12 -18.82
CA LEU A 348 -1.66 -0.51 -17.55
C LEU A 348 -0.43 0.05 -16.83
N LYS A 349 -0.61 1.12 -16.03
CA LYS A 349 0.48 1.73 -15.26
C LYS A 349 0.99 0.72 -14.21
N GLY A 350 2.11 0.05 -14.50
CA GLY A 350 2.78 -0.94 -13.65
C GLY A 350 3.39 -0.36 -12.38
N LYS A 351 2.56 0.23 -11.52
CA LYS A 351 2.88 0.53 -10.12
C LYS A 351 2.78 -0.77 -9.31
N MET A 352 3.66 -0.89 -8.32
CA MET A 352 3.78 -2.04 -7.45
C MET A 352 2.75 -2.06 -6.33
N ILE A 353 2.79 -3.17 -5.59
CA ILE A 353 2.43 -3.29 -4.17
C ILE A 353 3.62 -2.85 -3.29
N ASP A 354 3.40 -2.65 -1.99
CA ASP A 354 4.43 -2.09 -1.09
C ASP A 354 5.27 -3.17 -0.38
N PHE A 355 4.66 -4.30 -0.03
CA PHE A 355 5.36 -5.45 0.56
C PHE A 355 4.98 -6.77 -0.13
N ALA A 356 5.89 -7.73 -0.07
CA ALA A 356 5.62 -9.12 -0.37
C ALA A 356 6.15 -10.04 0.74
N VAL A 357 5.45 -11.15 0.99
CA VAL A 357 6.00 -12.31 1.69
C VAL A 357 6.35 -13.36 0.63
N THR A 358 7.56 -13.93 0.69
CA THR A 358 8.06 -14.97 -0.21
C THR A 358 8.21 -16.32 0.49
N LEU A 359 8.32 -17.38 -0.30
CA LEU A 359 8.54 -18.74 0.15
C LEU A 359 9.78 -19.35 -0.51
N GLY A 360 10.77 -19.74 0.29
CA GLY A 360 12.05 -20.31 -0.13
C GLY A 360 12.38 -21.67 0.51
N PRO A 361 13.67 -22.04 0.58
CA PRO A 361 14.12 -23.26 1.24
C PRO A 361 13.83 -23.25 2.76
N PRO A 362 13.51 -24.41 3.39
CA PRO A 362 13.52 -25.75 2.81
C PRO A 362 12.26 -26.13 2.04
N LEU A 363 11.19 -25.32 2.10
CA LEU A 363 9.87 -25.65 1.58
C LEU A 363 9.82 -25.70 0.03
N ILE A 364 10.62 -24.87 -0.64
CA ILE A 364 10.85 -24.95 -2.09
C ILE A 364 12.36 -25.04 -2.38
N PRO A 365 12.86 -26.14 -2.98
CA PRO A 365 14.25 -26.24 -3.41
C PRO A 365 14.57 -25.28 -4.57
N THR A 366 15.51 -24.35 -4.34
CA THR A 366 15.93 -23.34 -5.34
C THR A 366 16.39 -23.95 -6.66
N ALA A 367 16.94 -25.17 -6.64
CA ALA A 367 17.37 -25.88 -7.85
C ALA A 367 16.21 -26.21 -8.81
N HIS A 368 15.03 -26.59 -8.29
CA HIS A 368 13.85 -26.85 -9.13
C HIS A 368 13.40 -25.56 -9.80
N VAL A 369 13.34 -24.47 -9.03
CA VAL A 369 13.00 -23.14 -9.53
C VAL A 369 13.96 -22.70 -10.64
N ILE A 370 15.28 -22.78 -10.41
CA ILE A 370 16.29 -22.42 -11.42
C ILE A 370 16.13 -23.26 -12.70
N HIS A 371 15.81 -24.56 -12.59
CA HIS A 371 15.56 -25.41 -13.76
C HIS A 371 14.32 -24.96 -14.55
N ARG A 372 13.18 -24.73 -13.87
CA ARG A 372 11.94 -24.25 -14.53
C ARG A 372 12.08 -22.83 -15.09
N LEU A 373 12.91 -21.99 -14.47
CA LEU A 373 13.28 -20.69 -14.99
C LEU A 373 14.16 -20.79 -16.24
N ALA A 374 15.12 -21.72 -16.32
CA ALA A 374 15.91 -21.93 -17.52
C ALA A 374 15.04 -22.31 -18.75
N ALA A 375 13.98 -23.09 -18.54
CA ALA A 375 12.99 -23.43 -19.57
C ALA A 375 12.02 -22.29 -19.93
N SER A 376 11.96 -21.20 -19.16
CA SER A 376 11.07 -20.05 -19.43
C SER A 376 11.52 -19.23 -20.66
N PRO A 377 10.64 -18.43 -21.29
CA PRO A 377 11.02 -17.51 -22.36
C PRO A 377 12.15 -16.57 -21.94
N ARG A 378 13.14 -16.31 -22.82
CA ARG A 378 14.42 -15.62 -22.51
C ARG A 378 14.33 -14.37 -21.62
N LYS A 379 13.28 -13.56 -21.79
CA LYS A 379 13.06 -12.32 -21.03
C LYS A 379 12.62 -12.55 -19.57
N LEU A 380 12.11 -13.75 -19.25
CA LEU A 380 11.52 -14.12 -17.96
C LEU A 380 12.32 -15.21 -17.22
N GLN A 381 13.44 -15.69 -17.79
CA GLN A 381 14.34 -16.69 -17.20
C GLN A 381 14.99 -16.29 -15.86
N ARG A 382 14.71 -15.08 -15.35
CA ARG A 382 15.29 -14.53 -14.12
C ARG A 382 14.35 -14.49 -12.92
N THR A 383 13.04 -14.71 -13.09
CA THR A 383 12.09 -14.59 -11.98
C THR A 383 10.87 -15.49 -12.09
N THR A 384 10.40 -16.00 -10.95
CA THR A 384 9.10 -16.68 -10.78
C THR A 384 7.93 -15.70 -10.64
N ASN A 385 8.22 -14.43 -10.32
CA ASN A 385 7.28 -13.39 -9.93
C ASN A 385 7.13 -12.31 -11.01
N PRO A 386 6.28 -11.28 -10.81
CA PRO A 386 6.15 -10.17 -11.77
C PRO A 386 7.37 -9.26 -11.90
N SER A 387 8.39 -9.41 -11.04
CA SER A 387 9.52 -8.48 -10.89
C SER A 387 10.85 -9.22 -10.80
N ASP A 388 11.91 -8.61 -11.33
CA ASP A 388 13.31 -9.07 -11.25
C ASP A 388 14.09 -8.43 -10.09
N TYR A 389 13.40 -7.81 -9.13
CA TYR A 389 13.99 -7.42 -7.85
C TYR A 389 14.56 -8.66 -7.14
N SER A 390 15.88 -8.68 -6.90
CA SER A 390 16.68 -9.89 -6.62
C SER A 390 16.08 -10.91 -5.62
N PRO A 391 15.51 -10.52 -4.47
CA PRO A 391 14.89 -11.47 -3.53
C PRO A 391 13.68 -12.22 -4.12
N LEU A 392 12.95 -11.60 -5.05
CA LEU A 392 11.78 -12.18 -5.71
C LEU A 392 12.15 -13.07 -6.90
N CYS A 393 13.43 -13.24 -7.24
CA CYS A 393 13.82 -13.99 -8.43
C CYS A 393 13.56 -15.51 -8.29
N TYR A 394 13.82 -16.08 -7.11
CA TYR A 394 13.81 -17.54 -6.91
C TYR A 394 12.83 -18.03 -5.85
N GLU A 395 12.17 -17.12 -5.13
CA GLU A 395 11.17 -17.43 -4.11
C GLU A 395 9.80 -16.87 -4.55
N PRO A 396 8.78 -17.69 -4.86
CA PRO A 396 7.45 -17.17 -5.20
C PRO A 396 6.87 -16.28 -4.08
N VAL A 397 6.19 -15.22 -4.49
CA VAL A 397 5.39 -14.38 -3.58
C VAL A 397 4.15 -15.16 -3.16
N VAL A 398 3.96 -15.30 -1.85
CA VAL A 398 2.84 -16.05 -1.23
C VAL A 398 1.85 -15.15 -0.49
N LEU A 399 2.23 -13.91 -0.16
CA LEU A 399 1.30 -12.81 0.15
C LEU A 399 1.74 -11.55 -0.57
N SER A 400 0.81 -10.90 -1.26
CA SER A 400 1.01 -9.61 -1.94
C SER A 400 0.29 -8.51 -1.17
N ILE A 401 0.97 -7.43 -0.78
CA ILE A 401 0.50 -6.49 0.24
C ILE A 401 0.59 -5.04 -0.25
N GLU A 402 -0.56 -4.40 -0.43
CA GLU A 402 -0.72 -2.97 -0.70
C GLU A 402 -1.03 -2.22 0.60
N THR A 403 -0.44 -1.05 0.79
CA THR A 403 -0.64 -0.20 1.98
C THR A 403 -1.18 1.16 1.57
N LYS A 404 -2.13 1.75 2.30
CA LYS A 404 -2.75 3.04 1.98
C LYS A 404 -2.87 3.94 3.20
N SER A 405 -2.59 5.23 2.97
CA SER A 405 -2.75 6.36 3.88
C SER A 405 -4.21 6.86 3.95
N PRO A 406 -4.61 7.61 5.01
CA PRO A 406 -6.02 7.92 5.28
C PRO A 406 -6.61 8.86 4.22
N ASP A 407 -5.82 9.85 3.81
CA ASP A 407 -6.21 10.91 2.86
C ASP A 407 -6.27 10.43 1.40
N GLY A 408 -6.04 9.14 1.14
CA GLY A 408 -6.39 8.49 -0.13
C GLY A 408 -5.79 9.16 -1.36
N GLY A 409 -4.45 9.17 -1.46
CA GLY A 409 -3.77 9.54 -2.71
C GLY A 409 -4.40 8.81 -3.91
N SER A 410 -4.60 9.52 -5.04
CA SER A 410 -5.63 9.24 -6.08
C SER A 410 -5.65 7.88 -6.84
N GLU A 411 -5.00 6.85 -6.31
CA GLU A 411 -4.92 5.49 -6.84
C GLU A 411 -5.54 4.53 -5.81
N ASN A 412 -6.66 3.89 -6.15
CA ASN A 412 -7.30 2.90 -5.29
C ASN A 412 -6.35 1.70 -5.08
N GLY A 413 -6.15 1.26 -3.84
CA GLY A 413 -5.29 0.10 -3.53
C GLY A 413 -5.76 -1.20 -4.21
N GLU A 414 -7.06 -1.38 -4.37
CA GLU A 414 -7.64 -2.51 -5.12
C GLU A 414 -7.17 -2.54 -6.58
N VAL A 415 -6.91 -1.38 -7.20
CA VAL A 415 -6.38 -1.29 -8.57
C VAL A 415 -4.93 -1.77 -8.63
N GLN A 416 -4.12 -1.45 -7.62
CA GLN A 416 -2.72 -1.90 -7.56
C GLN A 416 -2.63 -3.40 -7.28
N LEU A 417 -3.42 -3.91 -6.33
CA LEU A 417 -3.58 -5.35 -6.10
C LEU A 417 -4.06 -6.07 -7.37
N SER A 418 -5.02 -5.50 -8.11
CA SER A 418 -5.49 -6.05 -9.39
C SER A 418 -4.37 -6.14 -10.42
N ILE A 419 -3.67 -5.03 -10.70
CA ILE A 419 -2.58 -4.96 -11.69
C ILE A 419 -1.46 -5.95 -11.36
N TRP A 420 -1.11 -6.06 -10.07
CA TRP A 420 -0.12 -7.02 -9.60
C TRP A 420 -0.57 -8.47 -9.75
N ALA A 421 -1.79 -8.82 -9.31
CA ALA A 421 -2.33 -10.17 -9.42
C ALA A 421 -2.46 -10.61 -10.88
N MET A 422 -2.91 -9.73 -11.78
CA MET A 422 -2.92 -9.97 -13.22
C MET A 422 -1.51 -10.26 -13.77
N ALA A 423 -0.52 -9.44 -13.39
CA ALA A 423 0.87 -9.65 -13.82
C ALA A 423 1.47 -10.95 -13.27
N TYR A 424 1.06 -11.38 -12.08
CA TYR A 424 1.52 -12.62 -11.47
C TYR A 424 0.86 -13.84 -12.11
N PHE A 425 -0.45 -13.81 -12.38
CA PHE A 425 -1.09 -14.84 -13.19
C PHE A 425 -0.50 -14.90 -14.61
N ASN A 426 -0.21 -13.76 -15.25
CA ASN A 426 0.51 -13.73 -16.53
C ASN A 426 1.86 -14.47 -16.47
N ARG A 427 2.56 -14.45 -15.32
CA ARG A 427 3.82 -15.19 -15.12
C ARG A 427 3.59 -16.67 -14.81
N LEU A 428 2.67 -16.98 -13.91
CA LEU A 428 2.35 -18.34 -13.45
C LEU A 428 1.77 -19.20 -14.59
N ARG A 429 0.98 -18.60 -15.51
CA ARG A 429 0.53 -19.25 -16.76
C ARG A 429 1.69 -19.71 -17.65
N GLN A 430 2.77 -18.92 -17.70
CA GLN A 430 4.00 -19.23 -18.44
C GLN A 430 5.02 -20.06 -17.66
N LEU A 431 4.75 -20.39 -16.38
CA LEU A 431 5.67 -21.10 -15.50
C LEU A 431 5.16 -22.48 -15.08
N ILE A 432 3.83 -22.64 -14.98
CA ILE A 432 3.17 -23.83 -14.44
C ILE A 432 1.99 -24.27 -15.32
N GLN A 433 0.92 -23.48 -15.41
CA GLN A 433 -0.33 -23.88 -16.08
C GLN A 433 -1.24 -22.68 -16.41
N ASP A 434 -2.00 -22.76 -17.51
CA ASP A 434 -3.05 -21.81 -17.89
C ASP A 434 -4.41 -22.53 -18.00
N PRO A 435 -5.45 -22.13 -17.23
CA PRO A 435 -5.46 -21.12 -16.16
C PRO A 435 -4.76 -21.61 -14.89
N VAL A 436 -4.40 -20.65 -14.01
CA VAL A 436 -3.73 -20.92 -12.73
C VAL A 436 -4.74 -21.42 -11.70
N ALA A 437 -4.71 -22.73 -11.39
CA ALA A 437 -5.66 -23.35 -10.47
C ALA A 437 -5.50 -22.97 -8.98
N MET A 438 -4.46 -22.20 -8.62
CA MET A 438 -4.20 -21.76 -7.25
C MET A 438 -4.68 -20.32 -7.04
N THR A 439 -5.51 -20.12 -6.01
CA THR A 439 -5.96 -18.79 -5.58
C THR A 439 -4.84 -18.07 -4.82
N LEU A 440 -4.63 -16.78 -5.10
CA LEU A 440 -3.59 -15.98 -4.49
C LEU A 440 -4.17 -15.10 -3.36
N PRO A 441 -3.75 -15.26 -2.09
CA PRO A 441 -4.11 -14.35 -1.02
C PRO A 441 -3.36 -13.01 -1.14
N LEU A 442 -4.11 -11.92 -1.03
CA LEU A 442 -3.64 -10.55 -1.09
C LEU A 442 -4.07 -9.79 0.17
N LEU A 443 -3.30 -8.80 0.58
CA LEU A 443 -3.66 -7.92 1.70
C LEU A 443 -3.77 -6.46 1.22
N LEU A 444 -4.85 -5.80 1.61
CA LEU A 444 -4.97 -4.35 1.55
C LEU A 444 -4.94 -3.83 2.99
N ILE A 445 -3.94 -3.02 3.31
CA ILE A 445 -3.79 -2.37 4.61
C ILE A 445 -4.12 -0.89 4.45
N THR A 446 -5.08 -0.37 5.19
CA THR A 446 -5.42 1.06 5.21
C THR A 446 -5.29 1.56 6.65
N ASP A 447 -4.28 2.38 6.90
CA ASP A 447 -3.83 2.74 8.26
C ASP A 447 -3.72 1.48 9.15
N ALA A 448 -4.43 1.46 10.27
CA ALA A 448 -4.44 0.34 11.19
C ALA A 448 -5.24 -0.89 10.70
N ARG A 449 -6.08 -0.79 9.64
CA ARG A 449 -7.02 -1.84 9.22
C ARG A 449 -6.41 -2.77 8.18
N TRP A 450 -6.57 -4.07 8.39
CA TRP A 450 -6.03 -5.11 7.51
C TRP A 450 -7.16 -5.91 6.87
N LYS A 451 -7.26 -5.90 5.53
CA LYS A 451 -8.23 -6.69 4.76
C LYS A 451 -7.56 -7.79 3.95
N LEU A 452 -8.10 -9.01 4.06
CA LEU A 452 -7.81 -10.13 3.17
C LEU A 452 -8.67 -10.06 1.91
N TYR A 453 -8.00 -10.10 0.77
CA TYR A 453 -8.58 -10.33 -0.54
C TYR A 453 -8.08 -11.66 -1.12
N PHE A 454 -8.86 -12.28 -1.99
CA PHE A 454 -8.40 -13.40 -2.83
C PHE A 454 -8.43 -12.99 -4.29
N ALA A 455 -7.38 -13.32 -5.04
CA ALA A 455 -7.39 -13.28 -6.49
C ALA A 455 -7.45 -14.71 -7.06
N SER A 456 -8.36 -14.96 -8.01
CA SER A 456 -8.57 -16.28 -8.62
C SER A 456 -8.55 -16.17 -10.15
N ASP A 457 -7.88 -17.10 -10.83
CA ASP A 457 -7.74 -17.13 -12.29
C ASP A 457 -8.73 -18.12 -12.93
N LEU A 458 -9.81 -17.61 -13.52
CA LEU A 458 -10.77 -18.42 -14.28
C LEU A 458 -10.33 -18.48 -15.75
N ALA A 459 -11.07 -19.14 -16.64
CA ALA A 459 -10.69 -19.22 -18.06
C ALA A 459 -10.59 -17.81 -18.72
N HIS A 460 -11.62 -16.98 -18.56
CA HIS A 460 -11.80 -15.73 -19.30
C HIS A 460 -11.68 -14.46 -18.44
N GLU A 461 -11.68 -14.57 -17.11
CA GLU A 461 -11.66 -13.44 -16.18
C GLU A 461 -10.82 -13.77 -14.94
N ILE A 462 -10.44 -12.75 -14.18
CA ILE A 462 -9.86 -12.85 -12.84
C ILE A 462 -10.88 -12.30 -11.85
N HIS A 463 -11.18 -13.03 -10.78
CA HIS A 463 -11.96 -12.48 -9.67
C HIS A 463 -11.02 -11.84 -8.64
N LEU A 464 -11.30 -10.61 -8.22
CA LEU A 464 -10.75 -10.02 -7.00
C LEU A 464 -11.85 -10.00 -5.95
N ILE A 465 -11.68 -10.78 -4.88
CA ILE A 465 -12.73 -11.05 -3.89
C ILE A 465 -12.36 -10.34 -2.57
N ASP A 466 -13.12 -9.31 -2.16
CA ASP A 466 -13.06 -8.79 -0.78
C ASP A 466 -13.60 -9.89 0.15
N ALA A 467 -12.73 -10.44 1.00
CA ALA A 467 -12.98 -11.71 1.66
C ALA A 467 -13.18 -11.57 3.17
N VAL A 468 -12.22 -10.95 3.88
CA VAL A 468 -12.33 -10.75 5.34
C VAL A 468 -11.64 -9.45 5.74
N ASP A 469 -12.35 -8.55 6.40
CA ASP A 469 -11.73 -7.50 7.21
C ASP A 469 -11.22 -8.16 8.51
N ILE A 470 -9.90 -8.29 8.64
CA ILE A 470 -9.24 -9.14 9.65
C ILE A 470 -9.33 -8.49 11.03
N GLY A 471 -9.24 -7.16 11.11
CA GLY A 471 -9.11 -6.43 12.36
C GLY A 471 -8.29 -5.15 12.23
N THR A 472 -7.70 -4.72 13.34
CA THR A 472 -7.00 -3.43 13.46
C THR A 472 -5.78 -3.53 14.35
N THR A 473 -4.69 -2.80 14.06
CA THR A 473 -3.54 -2.67 14.98
C THR A 473 -3.75 -1.60 16.06
N ALA A 474 -5.00 -1.13 16.24
CA ALA A 474 -5.32 -0.03 17.16
C ALA A 474 -5.42 -0.47 18.64
N ASP A 475 -5.59 -1.76 18.89
CA ASP A 475 -5.72 -2.37 20.20
C ASP A 475 -4.93 -3.70 20.26
N ILE A 476 -4.71 -4.24 21.45
CA ILE A 476 -3.84 -5.40 21.65
C ILE A 476 -4.45 -6.70 21.11
N ILE A 477 -5.77 -6.87 21.22
CA ILE A 477 -6.49 -8.04 20.72
C ILE A 477 -6.47 -8.05 19.19
N GLY A 478 -6.68 -6.91 18.55
CA GLY A 478 -6.58 -6.71 17.12
C GLY A 478 -5.18 -6.98 16.56
N CYS A 479 -4.12 -6.53 17.24
CA CYS A 479 -2.73 -6.91 16.91
C CYS A 479 -2.54 -8.44 16.89
N TYR A 480 -2.93 -9.14 17.96
CA TYR A 480 -2.83 -10.61 18.01
C TYR A 480 -3.74 -11.32 17.00
N THR A 481 -4.92 -10.75 16.69
CA THR A 481 -5.84 -11.28 15.67
C THR A 481 -5.22 -11.22 14.27
N ILE A 482 -4.54 -10.11 13.94
CA ILE A 482 -3.80 -9.98 12.68
C ILE A 482 -2.60 -10.94 12.65
N LEU A 483 -1.85 -11.05 13.75
CA LEU A 483 -0.70 -11.96 13.85
C LEU A 483 -1.09 -13.43 13.65
N GLU A 484 -2.16 -13.91 14.28
CA GLU A 484 -2.61 -15.29 14.08
C GLU A 484 -3.30 -15.49 12.72
N ALA A 485 -3.96 -14.48 12.15
CA ALA A 485 -4.45 -14.55 10.76
C ALA A 485 -3.29 -14.71 9.75
N LEU A 486 -2.17 -14.01 9.96
CA LEU A 486 -0.93 -14.19 9.17
C LEU A 486 -0.36 -15.61 9.35
N ARG A 487 -0.30 -16.11 10.59
CA ARG A 487 0.13 -17.50 10.88
C ARG A 487 -0.80 -18.55 10.25
N VAL A 488 -2.11 -18.30 10.19
CA VAL A 488 -3.08 -19.15 9.50
C VAL A 488 -2.90 -19.12 7.98
N MET A 489 -2.56 -17.97 7.38
CA MET A 489 -2.16 -17.90 5.97
C MET A 489 -0.88 -18.71 5.71
N PHE A 490 0.14 -18.61 6.57
CA PHE A 490 1.38 -19.40 6.41
C PHE A 490 1.12 -20.91 6.53
N LYS A 491 0.31 -21.34 7.51
CA LYS A 491 -0.15 -22.73 7.66
C LYS A 491 -0.95 -23.25 6.45
N TRP A 492 -1.59 -22.37 5.67
CA TRP A 492 -2.22 -22.72 4.39
C TRP A 492 -1.20 -22.75 3.25
N VAL A 493 -0.27 -21.79 3.20
CA VAL A 493 0.82 -21.78 2.20
C VAL A 493 1.61 -23.08 2.27
N GLU A 494 2.06 -23.50 3.46
CA GLU A 494 2.77 -24.78 3.69
C GLU A 494 2.02 -26.01 3.16
N LYS A 495 0.68 -26.02 3.29
CA LYS A 495 -0.16 -27.21 3.07
C LYS A 495 -0.87 -27.23 1.72
N THR A 496 -0.88 -26.13 0.99
CA THR A 496 -1.71 -25.97 -0.22
C THR A 496 -0.95 -25.27 -1.34
N PHE A 497 -0.36 -24.10 -1.08
CA PHE A 497 0.43 -23.39 -2.10
C PHE A 497 1.78 -24.09 -2.39
N ALA A 498 2.54 -24.42 -1.34
CA ALA A 498 3.90 -24.96 -1.46
C ALA A 498 3.93 -26.31 -2.21
N PRO A 499 3.04 -27.30 -1.94
CA PRO A 499 3.03 -28.54 -2.70
C PRO A 499 2.65 -28.33 -4.17
N TRP A 500 1.66 -27.49 -4.46
CA TRP A 500 1.25 -27.16 -5.84
C TRP A 500 2.38 -26.45 -6.61
N PHE A 501 3.01 -25.44 -6.02
CA PHE A 501 4.09 -24.71 -6.67
C PHE A 501 5.32 -25.60 -6.86
N ALA A 502 5.68 -26.40 -5.85
CA ALA A 502 6.81 -27.34 -5.92
C ALA A 502 6.60 -28.40 -7.02
N GLU A 503 5.38 -28.91 -7.19
CA GLU A 503 5.01 -29.78 -8.31
C GLU A 503 5.12 -29.03 -9.65
N GLY A 504 4.55 -27.83 -9.71
CA GLY A 504 4.52 -27.00 -10.92
C GLY A 504 5.89 -26.56 -11.44
N VAL A 505 6.90 -26.49 -10.59
CA VAL A 505 8.29 -26.15 -10.96
C VAL A 505 9.25 -27.35 -10.97
N LYS A 506 8.77 -28.59 -10.91
CA LYS A 506 9.62 -29.76 -11.18
C LYS A 506 10.20 -29.70 -12.61
N PRO A 507 11.40 -30.25 -12.82
CA PRO A 507 11.84 -30.73 -14.13
C PRO A 507 10.82 -31.70 -14.75
N GLU A 508 10.79 -31.74 -16.08
CA GLU A 508 10.16 -32.79 -16.89
C GLU A 508 11.12 -33.99 -17.09
#